data_AF-Q0ZRG0-F1
#
_entry.id   AF-Q0ZRG0-F1
#
_cell.length_a   1.000
_cell.length_b   1.000
_cell.length_c   1.000
_cell.angle_alpha   90.00
_cell.angle_beta   90.00
_cell.angle_gamma   90.00
#
_symmetry.space_group_name_H-M   'P 1'
#
loop_
_entity.id
_entity.type
_entity.pdbx_description
1 polymer ?
#
loop_
_entity_poly.entity_id
_entity_poly.type
_entity_poly.pdbx_seq_one_letter_code
_entity_poly.pdbx_strand_id
1 'polypeptide(L)' 'RKRSRAAFSHQQVFELERRFSHQKYLSGPERADLAAALKLTETQVKIWFQNRRYKTKRRQ' A
#
# COMPACT_ATOMS: atom_id res chain seq x y z
N ARG A 1 19.61 -14.44 0.25
CA ARG A 1 19.23 -13.60 1.41
C ARG A 1 17.70 -13.56 1.51
N LYS A 2 17.09 -14.20 2.53
CA LYS A 2 15.63 -14.11 2.78
C LYS A 2 15.31 -12.62 3.06
N ARG A 3 14.43 -12.00 2.26
CA ARG A 3 13.90 -10.67 2.61
C ARG A 3 13.11 -10.83 3.91
N SER A 4 13.61 -10.28 5.01
CA SER A 4 12.86 -10.20 6.27
C SER A 4 11.56 -9.45 5.99
N ARG A 5 10.42 -10.11 6.20
CA ARG A 5 9.11 -9.49 6.06
C ARG A 5 8.92 -8.54 7.24
N ALA A 6 9.20 -7.26 7.03
CA ALA A 6 8.78 -6.23 7.97
C ALA A 6 7.26 -6.06 7.87
N ALA A 7 6.57 -6.10 9.02
CA ALA A 7 5.16 -5.75 9.09
C ALA A 7 4.99 -4.22 9.04
N PHE A 8 3.89 -3.75 8.46
CA PHE A 8 3.52 -2.35 8.53
C PHE A 8 2.94 -2.04 9.92
N SER A 9 3.19 -0.82 10.41
CA SER A 9 2.58 -0.34 11.65
C SER A 9 1.07 -0.16 11.46
N HIS A 10 0.32 -0.10 12.57
CA HIS A 10 -1.12 0.14 12.52
C HIS A 10 -1.47 1.44 11.80
N GLN A 11 -0.73 2.52 12.08
CA GLN A 11 -0.90 3.82 11.42
C GLN A 11 -0.63 3.75 9.91
N GLN A 12 0.41 3.01 9.50
CA GLN A 12 0.70 2.82 8.07
C GLN A 12 -0.44 2.07 7.37
N VAL A 13 -0.98 1.01 7.99
CA VAL A 13 -2.11 0.27 7.42
C VAL A 13 -3.35 1.14 7.34
N PHE A 14 -3.66 1.92 8.38
CA PHE A 14 -4.80 2.83 8.40
C PHE A 14 -4.77 3.82 7.23
N GLU A 15 -3.64 4.52 7.02
CA GLU A 15 -3.52 5.49 5.91
C GLU A 15 -3.53 4.82 4.53
N LEU A 16 -2.95 3.62 4.40
CA LEU A 16 -3.04 2.84 3.17
C LEU A 16 -4.48 2.45 2.84
N GLU A 17 -5.26 2.01 3.84
CA GLU A 17 -6.68 1.69 3.68
C GLU A 17 -7.52 2.93 3.39
N ARG A 18 -7.25 4.04 4.08
CA ARG A 18 -7.88 5.32 3.82
C ARG A 18 -7.62 5.78 2.40
N ARG A 19 -6.38 5.79 1.90
CA ARG A 19 -6.13 6.17 0.49
C ARG A 19 -6.81 5.18 -0.48
N PHE A 20 -6.78 3.88 -0.17
CA PHE A 20 -7.41 2.85 -1.00
C PHE A 20 -8.94 2.99 -1.07
N SER A 21 -9.61 3.43 0.00
CA SER A 21 -11.06 3.64 -0.03
C SER A 21 -11.45 4.71 -1.06
N HIS A 22 -10.65 5.77 -1.16
CA HIS A 22 -10.83 6.86 -2.12
C HIS A 22 -10.38 6.49 -3.54
N GLN A 23 -9.27 5.75 -3.68
CA GLN A 23 -8.66 5.48 -4.98
C GLN A 23 -8.00 4.09 -5.01
N LYS A 24 -8.48 3.20 -5.90
CA LYS A 24 -8.02 1.80 -5.97
C LYS A 24 -6.69 1.63 -6.72
N TYR A 25 -6.28 2.61 -7.51
CA TYR A 25 -5.09 2.60 -8.37
C TYR A 25 -4.35 3.93 -8.24
N LEU A 26 -3.08 3.88 -7.87
CA LEU A 26 -2.23 5.08 -7.81
C LEU A 26 -1.41 5.22 -9.08
N SER A 27 -1.25 6.46 -9.55
CA SER A 27 -0.23 6.85 -10.52
C SER A 27 1.19 6.81 -9.90
N GLY A 28 2.22 7.06 -10.70
CA GLY A 28 3.61 7.14 -10.23
C GLY A 28 3.82 8.21 -9.15
N PRO A 29 3.46 9.49 -9.41
CA PRO A 29 3.62 10.57 -8.43
C PRO A 29 2.85 10.33 -7.12
N GLU A 30 1.57 9.96 -7.19
CA GLU A 30 0.76 9.73 -5.99
C GLU A 30 1.33 8.61 -5.11
N ARG A 31 1.93 7.60 -5.74
CA ARG A 31 2.60 6.52 -5.03
C ARG A 31 3.89 7.00 -4.35
N ALA A 32 4.67 7.85 -5.02
CA ALA A 32 5.87 8.44 -4.44
C ALA A 32 5.53 9.31 -3.22
N ASP A 33 4.51 10.15 -3.33
CA ASP A 33 4.05 11.01 -2.23
C ASP A 33 3.59 10.20 -1.02
N LEU A 34 2.76 9.16 -1.26
CA LEU A 34 2.29 8.28 -0.19
C LEU A 34 3.43 7.48 0.43
N ALA A 35 4.39 7.02 -0.37
CA ALA A 35 5.56 6.30 0.12
C ALA A 35 6.39 7.19 1.06
N ALA A 36 6.65 8.44 0.66
CA ALA A 36 7.36 9.42 1.47
C ALA A 36 6.63 9.69 2.79
N ALA A 37 5.32 9.96 2.75
CA ALA A 37 4.50 10.26 3.92
C ALA A 37 4.50 9.10 4.94
N LEU A 38 4.50 7.85 4.47
CA LEU A 38 4.45 6.66 5.32
C LEU A 38 5.82 6.09 5.68
N LYS A 39 6.92 6.71 5.22
CA LYS A 39 8.29 6.20 5.35
C LYS A 39 8.41 4.77 4.82
N LEU A 40 7.79 4.52 3.67
CA LEU A 40 7.83 3.26 2.93
C LEU A 40 8.51 3.48 1.58
N THR A 41 8.88 2.39 0.91
CA THR A 41 9.29 2.44 -0.49
C THR A 41 8.08 2.43 -1.41
N GLU A 42 8.18 3.06 -2.58
CA GLU A 42 7.16 2.97 -3.63
C GLU A 42 6.80 1.51 -3.96
N THR A 43 7.78 0.61 -3.92
CA THR A 43 7.56 -0.82 -4.19
C THR A 43 6.67 -1.46 -3.12
N GLN A 44 6.86 -1.13 -1.84
CA GLN A 44 5.98 -1.61 -0.76
C GLN A 44 4.55 -1.11 -0.93
N VAL A 45 4.38 0.17 -1.26
CA VAL A 45 3.05 0.76 -1.54
C VAL A 45 2.41 0.08 -2.76
N LYS A 46 3.16 -0.11 -3.85
CA LYS A 46 2.69 -0.81 -5.05
C LYS A 46 2.18 -2.22 -4.74
N ILE A 47 2.99 -3.00 -4.03
CA ILE A 47 2.64 -4.39 -3.66
C ILE A 47 1.41 -4.41 -2.74
N TRP A 48 1.33 -3.50 -1.78
CA TRP A 48 0.17 -3.42 -0.89
C TRP A 48 -1.11 -3.11 -1.67
N PHE A 49 -1.09 -2.13 -2.58
CA PHE A 49 -2.26 -1.79 -3.42
C PHE A 49 -2.64 -2.93 -4.38
N GLN A 50 -1.67 -3.68 -4.91
CA GLN A 50 -1.92 -4.89 -5.69
C GLN A 50 -2.62 -5.97 -4.84
N ASN A 51 -2.07 -6.28 -3.67
CA ASN A 51 -2.63 -7.27 -2.75
C ASN A 51 -4.03 -6.86 -2.25
N ARG A 52 -4.24 -5.57 -1.99
CA ARG A 52 -5.53 -5.05 -1.52
C ARG A 52 -6.61 -5.22 -2.58
N ARG A 53 -6.31 -4.90 -3.85
CA ARG A 53 -7.22 -5.16 -4.99
C ARG A 53 -7.55 -6.64 -5.14
N TYR A 54 -6.55 -7.51 -5.06
CA TYR A 54 -6.78 -8.96 -5.15
C TYR A 54 -7.69 -9.47 -4.02
N LYS A 55 -7.49 -9.00 -2.79
CA LYS A 55 -8.37 -9.33 -1.64
C LYS A 55 -9.79 -8.80 -1.82
N THR A 56 -9.97 -7.60 -2.37
CA THR A 56 -11.30 -7.03 -2.65
C THR A 56 -12.03 -7.86 -3.72
N LYS A 57 -11.34 -8.23 -4.81
CA LYS A 57 -11.92 -9.08 -5.86
C LYS A 57 -12.30 -10.48 -5.36
N ARG A 58 -11.52 -11.07 -4.43
CA ARG A 58 -11.80 -12.41 -3.86
C ARG A 58 -12.87 -12.44 -2.77
N ARG A 59 -13.31 -11.28 -2.29
CA ARG A 59 -14.37 -11.15 -1.27
C ARG A 59 -15.72 -10.77 -1.88
N GLN A 60 -15.76 -10.55 -3.19
CA GLN A 60 -16.97 -10.58 -4.02
C GLN A 60 -17.09 -11.98 -4.61
#